data_AF-A0A533RY81-F1
#
_entry.id   AF-A0A533RY81-F1
#
_cell.length_a   1.000
_cell.length_b   1.000
_cell.length_c   1.000
_cell.angle_alpha   90.00
_cell.angle_beta   90.00
_cell.angle_gamma   90.00
#
_symmetry.space_group_name_H-M   'P 1'
#
loop_
_entity.id
_entity.type
_entity.pdbx_description
1 polymer ?
#
loop_
_entity_poly.entity_id
_entity_poly.type
_entity_poly.pdbx_seq_one_letter_code
_entity_poly.pdbx_strand_id
1 'polypeptide(L)'
;MPEIKPTVFGVDAGAYRLSGGMLRALDELLDASGIGELFKPGEHVGIKINIGQLGNIKYLRPVFIRAIVEKVLELGGTPVIFDTVGMVGNTLKGPNDWFYTAAVNGFSGALLGKEIIPADGYTGEEGELLPVEGDELGGIEVARGVVDTSAMIMVSHVTGHPHYGMNGA
;
A
#
# COMPACT_ATOMS: atom_id res chain seq x y z
N MET A 1 13.65 -16.85 14.71
CA MET A 1 13.50 -15.44 14.29
C MET A 1 13.60 -14.54 15.53
N PRO A 2 14.35 -13.44 15.50
CA PRO A 2 14.35 -12.47 16.59
C PRO A 2 12.93 -11.90 16.79
N GLU A 3 12.55 -11.66 18.05
CA GLU A 3 11.26 -11.06 18.38
C GLU A 3 11.24 -9.60 17.90
N ILE A 4 10.56 -9.34 16.79
CA ILE A 4 10.34 -7.98 16.30
C ILE A 4 9.16 -7.39 17.09
N LYS A 5 9.45 -6.49 18.04
CA LYS A 5 8.41 -5.73 18.72
C LYS A 5 7.99 -4.55 17.85
N PRO A 6 6.73 -4.46 17.39
CA PRO A 6 6.28 -3.34 16.59
C PRO A 6 6.21 -2.08 17.47
N THR A 7 6.74 -0.98 16.96
CA THR A 7 6.48 0.35 17.54
C THR A 7 5.16 0.86 16.97
N VAL A 8 4.22 1.18 17.85
CA VAL A 8 2.86 1.62 17.46
C VAL A 8 2.70 3.10 17.77
N PHE A 9 2.33 3.86 16.75
CA PHE A 9 1.94 5.26 16.86
C PHE A 9 0.44 5.37 16.59
N GLY A 10 -0.25 6.28 17.27
CA GLY A 10 -1.69 6.44 17.13
C GLY A 10 -2.13 7.88 17.29
N VAL A 11 -3.19 8.25 16.57
CA VAL A 11 -3.83 9.55 16.66
C VAL A 11 -5.34 9.37 16.73
N ASP A 12 -6.01 10.25 17.46
CA ASP A 12 -7.47 10.23 17.58
C ASP A 12 -8.12 10.69 16.27
N ALA A 13 -8.96 9.84 15.68
CA ALA A 13 -9.65 10.11 14.42
C ALA A 13 -10.86 11.07 14.55
N GLY A 14 -11.21 11.45 15.78
CA GLY A 14 -12.33 12.32 16.14
C GLY A 14 -11.95 13.77 16.42
N ALA A 15 -10.76 14.24 16.02
CA ALA A 15 -10.32 15.61 16.27
C ALA A 15 -11.24 16.67 15.59
N TYR A 16 -12.23 17.18 16.34
CA TYR A 16 -13.13 18.29 16.00
C TYR A 16 -12.44 19.68 16.00
N ARG A 17 -11.13 19.76 15.72
CA ARG A 17 -10.45 21.05 15.63
C ARG A 17 -10.52 21.53 14.18
N LEU A 18 -11.07 22.73 13.99
CA LEU A 18 -11.02 23.48 12.71
C LEU A 18 -9.58 23.62 12.16
N SER A 19 -8.56 23.38 12.99
CA SER A 19 -7.13 23.38 12.64
C SER A 19 -6.48 22.00 12.45
N GLY A 20 -7.21 20.88 12.61
CA GLY A 20 -6.65 19.52 12.58
C GLY A 20 -7.57 18.51 11.90
N GLY A 21 -7.48 18.41 10.57
CA GLY A 21 -8.13 17.35 9.81
C GLY A 21 -7.33 16.04 9.83
N MET A 22 -7.97 14.92 9.45
CA MET A 22 -7.31 13.59 9.42
C MET A 22 -6.02 13.56 8.59
N LEU A 23 -5.89 14.41 7.56
CA LEU A 23 -4.66 14.49 6.76
C LEU A 23 -3.50 15.08 7.56
N ARG A 24 -3.76 16.09 8.39
CA ARG A 24 -2.75 16.65 9.28
C ARG A 24 -2.38 15.67 10.40
N ALA A 25 -3.37 14.96 10.93
CA ALA A 25 -3.13 13.91 11.91
C ALA A 25 -2.28 12.76 11.33
N LEU A 26 -2.50 12.40 10.06
CA LEU A 26 -1.67 11.45 9.34
C LEU A 26 -0.25 11.99 9.14
N ASP A 27 -0.09 13.25 8.73
CA ASP A 27 1.22 13.89 8.57
C ASP A 27 2.05 13.87 9.87
N GLU A 28 1.45 14.29 10.98
CA GLU A 28 2.07 14.24 12.32
C GLU A 28 2.43 12.80 12.74
N LEU A 29 1.60 11.82 12.36
CA LEU A 29 1.85 10.40 12.62
C LEU A 29 3.04 9.86 11.81
N LEU A 30 3.14 10.24 10.53
CA LEU A 30 4.24 9.85 9.64
C LEU A 30 5.56 10.41 10.16
N ASP A 31 5.58 11.68 10.57
CA ASP A 31 6.76 12.31 11.19
C ASP A 31 7.15 11.60 12.50
N ALA A 32 6.18 11.35 13.38
CA ALA A 32 6.42 10.66 14.65
C ALA A 32 6.94 9.23 14.47
N SER A 33 6.56 8.55 13.38
CA SER A 33 6.99 7.18 13.07
C SER A 33 8.45 7.06 12.64
N GLY A 34 9.12 8.18 12.34
CA GLY A 34 10.50 8.16 11.83
C GLY A 34 10.58 7.63 10.40
N ILE A 35 9.54 7.81 9.58
CA ILE A 35 9.46 7.21 8.24
C ILE A 35 10.63 7.60 7.32
N GLY A 36 11.24 8.78 7.53
CA GLY A 36 12.42 9.23 6.79
C GLY A 36 13.70 8.46 7.10
N GLU A 37 13.72 7.63 8.15
CA GLU A 37 14.85 6.74 8.45
C GLU A 37 14.77 5.41 7.68
N LEU A 38 13.63 5.11 7.04
CA LEU A 38 13.42 3.86 6.31
C LEU A 38 14.12 3.80 4.96
N PHE A 39 14.44 4.95 4.36
CA PHE A 39 15.01 5.04 3.01
C PHE A 39 15.92 6.25 2.87
N LYS A 40 16.77 6.23 1.85
CA LYS A 40 17.65 7.36 1.49
C LYS A 40 17.05 8.19 0.35
N PRO A 41 17.43 9.47 0.23
CA PRO A 41 17.05 10.28 -0.92
C PRO A 41 17.41 9.58 -2.25
N GLY A 42 16.46 9.53 -3.17
CA GLY A 42 16.56 8.88 -4.47
C GLY A 42 16.11 7.41 -4.51
N GLU A 43 15.99 6.73 -3.37
CA GLU A 43 15.56 5.32 -3.33
C GLU A 43 14.07 5.16 -3.68
N HIS A 44 13.72 4.01 -4.26
CA HIS A 44 12.34 3.66 -4.58
C HIS A 44 11.61 3.19 -3.31
N VAL A 45 10.53 3.88 -2.94
CA VAL A 45 9.72 3.58 -1.78
C VAL A 45 8.38 3.05 -2.23
N GLY A 46 8.13 1.76 -1.99
CA GLY A 46 6.88 1.10 -2.31
C GLY A 46 5.75 1.56 -1.40
N ILE A 47 4.63 1.98 -1.96
CA ILE A 47 3.40 2.32 -1.24
C ILE A 47 2.35 1.27 -1.66
N LYS A 48 2.26 0.19 -0.88
CA LYS A 48 1.29 -0.88 -1.12
C LYS A 48 -0.07 -0.46 -0.63
N ILE A 49 -1.06 -0.50 -1.51
CA ILE A 49 -2.46 -0.22 -1.18
C ILE A 49 -3.37 -1.37 -1.60
N ASN A 50 -4.66 -1.26 -1.30
CA ASN A 50 -5.70 -2.10 -1.88
C ASN A 50 -6.67 -1.18 -2.64
N ILE A 51 -6.80 -1.38 -3.96
CA ILE A 51 -7.65 -0.53 -4.81
C ILE A 51 -9.15 -0.75 -4.60
N GLY A 52 -9.52 -1.77 -3.81
CA GLY A 52 -10.89 -2.19 -3.57
C GLY A 52 -11.45 -3.03 -4.72
N GLN A 53 -12.75 -3.24 -4.67
CA GLN A 53 -13.52 -3.89 -5.74
C GLN A 53 -14.43 -2.86 -6.38
N LEU A 54 -14.75 -3.06 -7.65
CA LEU A 54 -15.73 -2.23 -8.34
C LEU A 54 -17.08 -2.25 -7.61
N GLY A 55 -17.65 -1.06 -7.35
CA GLY A 55 -18.92 -0.91 -6.63
C GLY A 55 -18.84 -0.98 -5.11
N ASN A 56 -17.66 -1.29 -4.54
CA ASN A 56 -17.42 -1.20 -3.10
C ASN A 56 -16.81 0.16 -2.77
N ILE A 57 -17.28 0.84 -1.72
CA ILE A 57 -16.78 2.15 -1.26
C ILE A 57 -16.00 2.10 0.06
N LYS A 58 -15.76 0.88 0.59
CA LYS A 58 -15.09 0.67 1.89
C LYS A 58 -13.56 0.66 1.80
N TYR A 59 -12.99 0.95 0.64
CA TYR A 59 -11.55 1.10 0.46
C TYR A 59 -11.02 2.40 1.11
N LEU A 60 -9.71 2.48 1.31
CA LEU A 60 -9.09 3.69 1.84
C LEU A 60 -9.25 4.86 0.87
N ARG A 61 -9.70 6.01 1.38
CA ARG A 61 -9.89 7.20 0.57
C ARG A 61 -8.54 7.58 -0.10
N PRO A 62 -8.47 7.74 -1.43
CA PRO A 62 -7.22 8.00 -2.13
C PRO A 62 -6.45 9.24 -1.65
N VAL A 63 -7.13 10.22 -1.04
CA VAL A 63 -6.51 11.41 -0.45
C VAL A 63 -5.48 11.08 0.64
N PHE A 64 -5.66 9.98 1.39
CA PHE A 64 -4.67 9.53 2.37
C PHE A 64 -3.41 9.00 1.67
N ILE A 65 -3.58 8.30 0.55
CA ILE A 65 -2.46 7.80 -0.26
C ILE A 65 -1.70 8.98 -0.85
N ARG A 66 -2.40 10.00 -1.35
CA ARG A 66 -1.79 11.24 -1.83
C ARG A 66 -0.91 11.91 -0.76
N ALA A 67 -1.39 12.02 0.48
CA ALA A 67 -0.60 12.59 1.58
C ALA A 67 0.69 11.79 1.86
N ILE A 68 0.61 10.45 1.81
CA ILE A 68 1.80 9.58 1.97
C ILE A 68 2.78 9.78 0.80
N VAL A 69 2.28 9.86 -0.43
CA VAL A 69 3.10 10.13 -1.62
C VAL A 69 3.82 11.47 -1.49
N GLU A 70 3.14 12.52 -1.04
CA GLU A 70 3.73 13.84 -0.80
C GLU A 70 4.80 13.80 0.29
N LYS A 71 4.56 13.09 1.40
CA LYS A 71 5.54 12.91 2.47
C LYS A 71 6.80 12.18 1.99
N VAL A 72 6.65 11.12 1.20
CA VAL A 72 7.81 10.40 0.63
C VAL A 72 8.62 11.33 -0.28
N LEU A 73 7.96 12.13 -1.13
CA LEU A 73 8.64 13.12 -1.98
C LEU A 73 9.35 14.20 -1.17
N GLU A 74 8.72 14.72 -0.11
CA GLU A 74 9.29 15.71 0.81
C GLU A 74 10.61 15.20 1.44
N LEU A 75 10.65 13.91 1.81
CA LEU A 75 11.81 13.24 2.38
C LEU A 75 12.85 12.82 1.32
N GLY A 76 12.62 13.15 0.05
CA GLY A 76 13.54 12.89 -1.06
C GLY A 76 13.43 11.48 -1.66
N GLY A 77 12.47 10.66 -1.24
CA GLY A 77 12.23 9.33 -1.79
C GLY A 77 11.48 9.37 -3.13
N THR A 78 11.56 8.28 -3.89
CA THR A 78 10.81 8.09 -5.13
C THR A 78 9.62 7.15 -4.86
N PRO A 79 8.39 7.67 -4.67
CA PRO A 79 7.24 6.84 -4.36
C PRO A 79 6.82 5.99 -5.57
N VAL A 80 6.60 4.71 -5.34
CA VAL A 80 6.03 3.75 -6.29
C VAL A 80 4.76 3.19 -5.68
N ILE A 81 3.60 3.57 -6.23
CA ILE A 81 2.30 3.14 -5.69
C ILE A 81 1.90 1.87 -6.39
N PHE A 82 1.57 0.83 -5.64
CA PHE A 82 1.18 -0.43 -6.25
C PHE A 82 0.11 -1.18 -5.47
N ASP A 83 -0.61 -2.02 -6.20
CA ASP A 83 -1.38 -3.16 -5.73
C ASP A 83 -0.97 -4.37 -6.58
N THR A 84 -1.42 -5.56 -6.25
CA THR A 84 -1.24 -6.75 -7.11
C THR A 84 -2.50 -6.96 -7.93
N VAL A 85 -2.39 -7.59 -9.10
CA VAL A 85 -3.54 -8.06 -9.91
C VAL A 85 -4.13 -9.28 -9.19
N GLY A 86 -4.75 -9.03 -8.03
CA GLY A 86 -5.28 -10.08 -7.20
C GLY A 86 -6.37 -10.87 -7.93
N MET A 87 -6.35 -12.19 -7.79
CA MET A 87 -7.42 -13.09 -8.21
C MET A 87 -8.61 -12.96 -7.24
N VAL A 88 -9.18 -11.76 -7.12
CA VAL A 88 -10.31 -11.49 -6.23
C VAL A 88 -11.59 -11.73 -7.04
N GLY A 89 -12.22 -12.87 -6.77
CA GLY A 89 -13.39 -13.46 -7.45
C GLY A 89 -14.33 -12.55 -8.25
N ASN A 90 -14.81 -13.08 -9.38
CA ASN A 90 -15.89 -12.64 -10.28
C ASN A 90 -15.90 -11.20 -10.84
N THR A 91 -15.26 -10.20 -10.22
CA THR A 91 -15.34 -8.79 -10.66
C THR A 91 -14.06 -8.26 -11.30
N LEU A 92 -12.89 -8.76 -10.92
CA LEU A 92 -11.62 -8.50 -11.60
C LEU A 92 -11.27 -9.75 -12.43
N LYS A 93 -11.63 -9.76 -13.71
CA LYS A 93 -11.37 -10.90 -14.61
C LYS A 93 -10.03 -10.79 -15.34
N GLY A 94 -9.24 -9.77 -15.01
CA GLY A 94 -7.92 -9.54 -15.59
C GLY A 94 -7.45 -8.08 -15.42
N PRO A 95 -6.29 -7.74 -16.01
CA PRO A 95 -5.66 -6.42 -15.85
C PRO A 95 -6.51 -5.24 -16.26
N ASN A 96 -7.30 -5.37 -17.33
CA ASN A 96 -8.13 -4.26 -17.80
C ASN A 96 -9.17 -3.87 -16.74
N ASP A 97 -9.75 -4.85 -16.05
CA ASP A 97 -10.69 -4.61 -14.95
C ASP A 97 -9.97 -3.99 -13.74
N TRP A 98 -8.71 -4.34 -13.52
CA TRP A 98 -7.88 -3.75 -12.46
C TRP A 98 -7.64 -2.26 -12.71
N PHE A 99 -7.16 -1.87 -13.90
CA PHE A 99 -6.93 -0.46 -14.24
C PHE A 99 -8.24 0.33 -14.23
N TYR A 100 -9.31 -0.26 -14.75
CA TYR A 100 -10.63 0.35 -14.70
C TYR A 100 -11.11 0.58 -13.26
N THR A 101 -10.98 -0.42 -12.39
CA THR A 101 -11.36 -0.32 -10.98
C THR A 101 -10.52 0.72 -10.26
N ALA A 102 -9.20 0.73 -10.47
CA ALA A 102 -8.31 1.75 -9.90
C ALA A 102 -8.76 3.15 -10.30
N ALA A 103 -9.02 3.38 -11.59
CA ALA A 103 -9.49 4.66 -12.09
C ALA A 103 -10.85 5.08 -11.51
N VAL A 104 -11.84 4.18 -11.50
CA VAL A 104 -13.19 4.44 -10.96
C VAL A 104 -13.17 4.74 -9.47
N ASN A 105 -12.33 4.03 -8.70
CA ASN A 105 -12.20 4.21 -7.26
C ASN A 105 -11.34 5.43 -6.88
N GLY A 106 -10.74 6.11 -7.87
CA GLY A 106 -9.96 7.34 -7.71
C GLY A 106 -8.46 7.12 -7.52
N PHE A 107 -7.95 5.90 -7.70
CA PHE A 107 -6.52 5.60 -7.70
C PHE A 107 -5.91 5.86 -9.08
N SER A 108 -5.92 7.12 -9.50
CA SER A 108 -5.31 7.58 -10.76
C SER A 108 -4.15 8.53 -10.50
N GLY A 109 -3.21 8.63 -11.45
CA GLY A 109 -2.13 9.60 -11.34
C GLY A 109 -2.58 11.05 -11.21
N ALA A 110 -3.78 11.41 -11.68
CA ALA A 110 -4.34 12.74 -11.48
C ALA A 110 -4.63 13.06 -10.00
N LEU A 111 -5.10 12.08 -9.22
CA LEU A 111 -5.42 12.28 -7.80
C LEU A 111 -4.22 11.98 -6.89
N LEU A 112 -3.41 10.98 -7.23
CA LEU A 112 -2.26 10.55 -6.44
C LEU A 112 -0.98 11.34 -6.78
N GLY A 113 -0.89 11.92 -7.98
CA GLY A 113 0.29 12.56 -8.57
C GLY A 113 1.40 11.61 -9.01
N LYS A 114 1.15 10.31 -8.92
CA LYS A 114 1.94 9.23 -9.50
C LYS A 114 0.97 8.15 -9.97
N GLU A 115 1.27 7.51 -11.09
CA GLU A 115 0.48 6.38 -11.55
C GLU A 115 0.62 5.20 -10.60
N ILE A 116 -0.48 4.48 -10.41
CA ILE A 116 -0.49 3.21 -9.71
C ILE A 116 -0.17 2.10 -10.70
N ILE A 117 0.64 1.13 -10.27
CA ILE A 117 1.04 -0.01 -11.11
C ILE A 117 0.66 -1.34 -10.44
N PRO A 118 0.39 -2.39 -11.25
CA PRO A 118 0.38 -3.75 -10.73
C PRO A 118 1.81 -4.21 -10.40
N ALA A 119 2.08 -4.54 -9.15
CA ALA A 119 3.42 -4.96 -8.68
C ALA A 119 3.87 -6.30 -9.27
N ASP A 120 2.92 -7.12 -9.69
CA ASP A 120 3.04 -8.44 -10.30
C ASP A 120 2.82 -8.39 -11.83
N GLY A 121 2.99 -7.21 -12.44
CA GLY A 121 2.96 -7.04 -13.88
C GLY A 121 1.57 -7.01 -14.49
N TYR A 122 1.50 -6.83 -15.81
CA TYR A 122 0.20 -6.73 -16.50
C TYR A 122 -0.62 -8.02 -16.35
N THR A 123 -0.01 -9.19 -16.42
CA THR A 123 -0.74 -10.47 -16.29
C THR A 123 -0.97 -10.91 -14.85
N GLY A 124 -0.30 -10.28 -13.86
CA GLY A 124 -0.28 -10.76 -12.48
C GLY A 124 0.67 -11.94 -12.25
N GLU A 125 1.61 -12.18 -13.16
CA GLU A 125 2.53 -13.33 -13.15
C GLU A 125 4.00 -12.93 -13.01
N GLU A 126 4.29 -11.63 -12.82
CA GLU A 126 5.66 -11.16 -12.64
C GLU A 126 6.07 -11.27 -11.17
N GLY A 127 6.68 -12.41 -10.82
CA GLY A 127 7.20 -12.71 -9.50
C GLY A 127 8.70 -13.02 -9.49
N GLU A 128 9.30 -12.98 -8.31
CA GLU A 128 10.60 -13.56 -8.01
C GLU A 128 10.44 -14.61 -6.90
N LEU A 129 10.94 -15.83 -7.14
CA LEU A 129 10.97 -16.89 -6.15
C LEU A 129 12.09 -16.63 -5.14
N LEU A 130 11.72 -16.23 -3.94
CA LEU A 130 12.65 -15.99 -2.84
C LEU A 130 12.81 -17.26 -1.99
N PRO A 131 14.05 -17.62 -1.60
CA PRO A 131 14.26 -18.73 -0.68
C PRO A 131 13.69 -18.37 0.69
N VAL A 132 13.07 -19.36 1.35
CA VAL A 132 12.59 -19.23 2.74
C VAL A 132 13.14 -20.36 3.59
N GLU A 133 13.33 -20.09 4.87
CA GLU A 133 13.68 -21.12 5.86
C GLU A 133 12.43 -21.93 6.21
N GLY A 134 12.55 -23.25 6.24
CA GLY A 134 11.46 -24.18 6.54
C GLY A 134 11.59 -25.47 5.73
N ASP A 135 10.80 -26.48 6.10
CA ASP A 135 10.84 -27.80 5.45
C ASP A 135 9.65 -27.99 4.48
N GLU A 136 8.65 -27.11 4.54
CA GLU A 136 7.37 -27.24 3.85
C GLU A 136 7.33 -26.57 2.48
N LEU A 137 8.06 -25.47 2.31
CA LEU A 137 8.04 -24.65 1.11
C LEU A 137 9.44 -24.57 0.49
N GLY A 138 9.54 -24.78 -0.83
CA GLY A 138 10.79 -24.63 -1.59
C GLY A 138 11.18 -23.18 -1.90
N GLY A 139 10.41 -22.21 -1.39
CA GLY A 139 10.50 -20.79 -1.70
C GLY A 139 9.12 -20.13 -1.66
N ILE A 140 9.09 -18.81 -1.63
CA ILE A 140 7.87 -18.01 -1.78
C ILE A 140 8.06 -17.05 -2.95
N GLU A 141 7.10 -17.08 -3.88
CA GLU A 141 7.07 -16.12 -4.96
C GLU A 141 6.52 -14.78 -4.46
N VAL A 142 7.28 -13.72 -4.70
CA VAL A 142 6.94 -12.35 -4.31
C VAL A 142 6.87 -11.50 -5.57
N ALA A 143 5.83 -10.65 -5.67
CA ALA A 143 5.64 -9.76 -6.80
C ALA A 143 6.90 -8.92 -7.07
N ARG A 144 7.32 -8.84 -8.34
CA ARG A 144 8.59 -8.23 -8.73
C ARG A 144 8.72 -6.79 -8.26
N GLY A 145 7.66 -6.00 -8.38
CA GLY A 145 7.60 -4.61 -7.93
C GLY A 145 7.78 -4.44 -6.41
N VAL A 146 7.50 -5.46 -5.60
CA VAL A 146 7.81 -5.44 -4.16
C VAL A 146 9.31 -5.63 -3.94
N VAL A 147 9.92 -6.60 -4.63
CA VAL A 147 11.36 -6.91 -4.51
C VAL A 147 12.25 -5.75 -4.98
N ASP A 148 11.81 -5.02 -6.01
CA ASP A 148 12.57 -3.92 -6.59
C ASP A 148 12.50 -2.60 -5.76
N THR A 149 11.77 -2.58 -4.64
CA THR A 149 11.70 -1.40 -3.74
C THR A 149 12.67 -1.50 -2.56
N SER A 150 13.27 -0.37 -2.18
CA SER A 150 14.24 -0.31 -1.08
C SER A 150 13.59 -0.26 0.30
N ALA A 151 12.38 0.31 0.37
CA ALA A 151 11.55 0.36 1.56
C ALA A 151 10.08 0.25 1.16
N MET A 152 9.24 -0.22 2.07
CA MET A 152 7.82 -0.40 1.81
C MET A 152 6.96 0.19 2.93
N ILE A 153 5.96 0.97 2.52
CA ILE A 153 4.89 1.51 3.35
C ILE A 153 3.61 0.76 2.95
N MET A 154 3.08 -0.04 3.87
CA MET A 154 1.82 -0.75 3.65
C MET A 154 0.66 0.06 4.23
N VAL A 155 -0.30 0.42 3.37
CA VAL A 155 -1.45 1.22 3.75
C VAL A 155 -2.71 0.35 3.68
N SER A 156 -3.23 -0.02 4.85
CA SER A 156 -4.37 -0.92 4.96
C SER A 156 -5.50 -0.33 5.81
N HIS A 157 -6.70 -0.84 5.57
CA HIS A 157 -7.83 -0.66 6.46
C HIS A 157 -8.19 -2.03 7.03
N VAL A 158 -8.57 -2.07 8.30
CA VAL A 158 -8.91 -3.33 8.96
C VAL A 158 -10.38 -3.65 8.70
N THR A 159 -10.64 -4.83 8.13
CA THR A 159 -11.99 -5.37 7.94
C THR A 159 -12.05 -6.82 8.37
N GLY A 160 -13.23 -7.34 8.71
CA GLY A 160 -13.38 -8.78 8.95
C GLY A 160 -13.28 -9.57 7.63
N HIS A 161 -12.55 -10.69 7.64
CA HIS A 161 -12.47 -11.60 6.49
C HIS A 161 -13.06 -12.97 6.84
N PRO A 162 -14.00 -13.52 6.04
CA PRO A 162 -14.70 -14.76 6.39
C PRO A 162 -13.77 -15.98 6.51
N HIS A 163 -12.65 -16.00 5.78
CA HIS A 163 -11.69 -17.12 5.83
C HIS A 163 -10.41 -16.84 6.64
N TYR A 164 -10.08 -15.56 6.86
CA TYR A 164 -8.78 -15.17 7.45
C TYR A 164 -8.93 -14.39 8.76
N GLY A 165 -10.16 -14.28 9.28
CA GLY A 165 -10.49 -13.54 10.50
C GLY A 165 -10.51 -12.03 10.26
N MET A 166 -9.34 -11.45 9.99
CA MET A 166 -9.18 -10.04 9.64
C MET A 166 -8.49 -9.90 8.28
N ASN A 167 -8.81 -8.82 7.59
CA ASN A 167 -8.11 -8.33 6.42
C ASN A 167 -7.51 -6.97 6.78
N GLY A 168 -6.32 -6.70 6.26
CA GLY A 168 -5.57 -5.48 6.53
C GLY A 168 -4.21 -5.79 7.15
N ALA A 169 -3.17 -5.25 6.50
CA ALA A 169 -1.74 -5.52 6.70
C ALA A 169 -1.35 -6.93 6.25
#